data_AF-A0A7Y0N140-F1
#
_entry.id   AF-A0A7Y0N140-F1
#
_cell.length_a   1.000
_cell.length_b   1.000
_cell.length_c   1.000
_cell.angle_alpha   90.00
_cell.angle_beta   90.00
_cell.angle_gamma   90.00
#
_symmetry.space_group_name_H-M   'P 1'
#
loop_
_entity.id
_entity.type
_entity.pdbx_description
1 polymer ?
#
loop_
_entity_poly.entity_id
_entity_poly.type
_entity_poly.pdbx_seq_one_letter_code
_entity_poly.pdbx_strand_id
1 'polypeptide(L)'
;IAWVLLVTTAIFFSVCYYAINSIVKHNYLDSALDIADSLSQMICYADEDQLKGLFDNVKLVESSMMLDRFNIRCLVTPEAVVPVSQKAFNEWSDNSNYTTQSFDINNATILVRVKNINLQNNVESHISRFFLSGMKLYTNTGTSFEIGNTNGQYFHYQIKDTGYKEVYYISGPFKSIILLSLFFLVILRHRSLQAFITYLFAIREFHIKLEPIYNTSTQQNIHYEALSRFKVKNTQRFIETLISNGLLLIHTILVIRAIY
;
A
#
# COMPACT_ATOMS: atom_id res chain seq x y z
N ILE A 1 -18.38 -9.67 12.55
CA ILE A 1 -17.62 -10.03 11.32
C ILE A 1 -17.91 -9.02 10.21
N ALA A 2 -19.17 -8.84 9.81
CA ALA A 2 -19.56 -7.84 8.78
C ALA A 2 -19.03 -6.42 9.07
N TRP A 3 -19.18 -5.93 10.31
CA TRP A 3 -18.63 -4.63 10.73
C TRP A 3 -17.11 -4.53 10.60
N VAL A 4 -16.38 -5.58 10.99
CA VAL A 4 -14.92 -5.59 10.87
C VAL A 4 -14.51 -5.53 9.40
N LEU A 5 -15.18 -6.30 8.54
CA LEU A 5 -14.92 -6.31 7.12
C LEU A 5 -15.20 -4.96 6.45
N LEU A 6 -16.30 -4.29 6.83
CA LEU A 6 -16.62 -2.92 6.39
C LEU A 6 -15.53 -1.92 6.79
N VAL A 7 -15.13 -1.93 8.07
CA VAL A 7 -14.09 -1.04 8.60
C VAL A 7 -12.75 -1.29 7.90
N THR A 8 -12.34 -2.56 7.72
CA THR A 8 -11.08 -2.86 7.04
C THR A 8 -11.10 -2.50 5.56
N THR A 9 -12.26 -2.60 4.91
CA THR A 9 -12.42 -2.15 3.53
C THR A 9 -12.26 -0.63 3.44
N ALA A 10 -12.90 0.13 4.33
CA ALA A 10 -12.76 1.58 4.39
C ALA A 10 -11.30 2.00 4.67
N ILE A 11 -10.63 1.34 5.62
CA ILE A 11 -9.21 1.59 5.92
C ILE A 11 -8.34 1.30 4.69
N PHE A 12 -8.57 0.18 4.00
CA PHE A 12 -7.80 -0.19 2.81
C PHE A 12 -7.88 0.90 1.74
N PHE A 13 -9.09 1.33 1.37
CA PHE A 13 -9.25 2.39 0.38
C PHE A 13 -8.67 3.72 0.86
N SER A 14 -8.84 4.07 2.14
CA SER A 14 -8.28 5.30 2.72
C SER A 14 -6.75 5.33 2.63
N VAL A 15 -6.08 4.20 2.89
CA VAL A 15 -4.62 4.08 2.76
C VAL A 15 -4.19 4.20 1.30
N CYS A 16 -4.90 3.57 0.37
CA CYS A 16 -4.62 3.71 -1.07
C CYS A 16 -4.74 5.16 -1.53
N TYR A 17 -5.82 5.86 -1.15
CA TYR A 17 -6.00 7.27 -1.49
C TYR A 17 -4.96 8.17 -0.83
N TYR A 18 -4.59 7.90 0.42
CA TYR A 18 -3.51 8.63 1.09
C TYR A 18 -2.16 8.46 0.36
N ALA A 19 -1.83 7.24 -0.04
CA ALA A 19 -0.60 6.95 -0.79
C ALA A 19 -0.58 7.69 -2.14
N ILE A 20 -1.67 7.63 -2.90
CA ILE A 20 -1.81 8.37 -4.17
C ILE A 20 -1.65 9.87 -3.92
N ASN A 21 -2.37 10.43 -2.96
CA ASN A 21 -2.29 11.86 -2.68
C ASN A 21 -0.89 12.29 -2.21
N SER A 22 -0.16 11.42 -1.49
CA SER A 22 1.23 11.67 -1.12
C SER A 22 2.13 11.71 -2.35
N ILE A 23 2.00 10.75 -3.28
CA ILE A 23 2.76 10.72 -4.54
C ILE A 23 2.48 11.99 -5.36
N VAL A 24 1.19 12.31 -5.50
CA VAL A 24 0.71 13.50 -6.23
C VAL A 24 1.29 14.76 -5.60
N LYS A 25 1.27 14.90 -4.27
CA LYS A 25 1.78 16.09 -3.57
C LYS A 25 3.29 16.25 -3.64
N HIS A 26 4.05 15.17 -3.83
CA HIS A 26 5.50 15.25 -4.01
C HIS A 26 5.89 15.84 -5.38
N ASN A 27 4.91 16.16 -6.25
CA ASN A 27 5.03 17.08 -7.40
C ASN A 27 6.36 16.95 -8.16
N TYR A 28 6.73 15.69 -8.45
CA TYR A 28 8.03 15.33 -9.01
C TYR A 28 8.26 15.86 -10.44
N LEU A 29 7.22 16.45 -11.05
CA LEU A 29 7.22 17.04 -12.38
C LEU A 29 6.88 18.55 -12.38
N ASP A 30 6.51 19.16 -11.25
CA ASP A 30 6.30 20.62 -11.20
C ASP A 30 7.61 21.35 -11.49
N SER A 31 8.73 20.83 -10.98
CA SER A 31 10.05 21.37 -11.32
C SER A 31 10.39 21.30 -12.81
N ALA A 32 9.76 20.38 -13.57
CA ALA A 32 9.94 20.33 -15.02
C ALA A 32 9.16 21.46 -15.71
N LEU A 33 7.95 21.78 -15.23
CA LEU A 33 7.18 22.92 -15.70
C LEU A 33 7.87 24.24 -15.34
N ASP A 34 8.37 24.39 -14.12
CA ASP A 34 9.05 25.62 -13.67
C ASP A 34 10.33 25.90 -14.48
N ILE A 35 11.12 24.84 -14.77
CA ILE A 35 12.27 24.93 -15.67
C ILE A 35 11.82 25.31 -17.08
N ALA A 36 10.76 24.68 -17.60
CA ALA A 36 10.26 24.98 -18.93
C ALA A 36 9.77 26.42 -19.03
N ASP A 37 9.02 26.93 -18.06
CA ASP A 37 8.58 28.32 -18.06
C ASP A 37 9.78 29.28 -18.03
N SER A 38 10.76 29.02 -17.17
CA SER A 38 11.99 29.84 -17.05
C SER A 38 12.82 29.82 -18.34
N LEU A 39 13.03 28.64 -18.93
CA LEU A 39 13.77 28.49 -20.18
C LEU A 39 13.04 29.15 -21.36
N SER A 40 11.71 29.13 -21.38
CA SER A 40 10.91 29.71 -22.48
C SER A 40 11.08 31.22 -22.62
N GLN A 41 11.49 31.89 -21.55
CA GLN A 41 11.75 33.33 -21.53
C GLN A 41 13.18 33.66 -22.02
N MET A 42 14.04 32.66 -22.12
CA MET A 42 15.44 32.80 -22.52
C MET A 42 15.66 32.35 -23.98
N ILE A 43 16.89 32.53 -24.47
CA ILE A 43 17.31 32.11 -25.81
C ILE A 43 18.54 31.22 -25.68
N CYS A 44 18.81 30.37 -26.68
CA CYS A 44 19.92 29.41 -26.61
C CYS A 44 21.31 30.05 -26.50
N TYR A 45 21.44 31.31 -26.91
CA TYR A 45 22.67 32.12 -26.81
C TYR A 45 22.62 33.14 -25.67
N ALA A 46 21.71 32.96 -24.71
CA ALA A 46 21.72 33.74 -23.48
C ALA A 46 22.97 33.41 -22.65
N ASP A 47 23.21 34.19 -21.59
CA ASP A 47 24.31 33.97 -20.67
C ASP A 47 24.32 32.51 -20.17
N GLU A 48 25.42 31.82 -20.41
CA GLU A 48 25.56 30.40 -20.15
C GLU A 48 25.41 30.10 -18.65
N ASP A 49 25.91 30.99 -17.79
CA ASP A 49 25.81 30.85 -16.34
C ASP A 49 24.35 30.99 -15.85
N GLN A 50 23.55 31.82 -16.51
CA GLN A 50 22.12 31.98 -16.17
C GLN A 50 21.32 30.73 -16.55
N LEU A 51 21.60 30.14 -17.72
CA LEU A 51 20.92 28.93 -18.18
C LEU A 51 21.29 27.71 -17.32
N LYS A 52 22.56 27.59 -16.92
CA LYS A 52 23.03 26.55 -15.98
C LYS A 52 22.39 26.70 -14.60
N GLY A 53 22.32 27.93 -14.10
CA GLY A 53 21.78 28.25 -12.78
C GLY A 53 20.31 27.83 -12.59
N LEU A 54 19.56 27.60 -13.66
CA LEU A 54 18.20 27.06 -13.59
C LEU A 54 18.14 25.63 -13.03
N PHE A 55 19.25 24.89 -13.07
CA PHE A 55 19.32 23.52 -12.57
C PHE A 55 19.84 23.42 -11.13
N ASP A 56 20.41 24.50 -10.56
CA ASP A 56 21.04 24.49 -9.23
C ASP A 56 20.08 24.10 -8.09
N ASN A 57 18.79 24.40 -8.24
CA ASN A 57 17.76 24.15 -7.24
C ASN A 57 16.76 23.05 -7.63
N VAL A 58 17.04 22.29 -8.69
CA VAL A 58 16.12 21.27 -9.20
C VAL A 58 16.61 19.87 -8.90
N LYS A 59 15.80 19.11 -8.16
CA LYS A 59 16.21 17.81 -7.59
C LYS A 59 16.18 16.64 -8.58
N LEU A 60 15.38 16.72 -9.64
CA LEU A 60 15.05 15.56 -10.47
C LEU A 60 15.41 15.74 -11.94
N VAL A 61 15.31 16.96 -12.45
CA VAL A 61 15.60 17.28 -13.85
C VAL A 61 17.10 17.23 -14.10
N GLU A 62 17.52 16.43 -15.09
CA GLU A 62 18.94 16.27 -15.41
C GLU A 62 19.38 17.19 -16.53
N SER A 63 18.51 17.42 -17.53
CA SER A 63 18.78 18.32 -18.64
C SER A 63 17.50 18.67 -19.38
N SER A 64 17.60 19.69 -20.21
CA SER A 64 16.53 20.16 -21.07
C SER A 64 17.04 20.39 -22.48
N MET A 65 16.25 20.04 -23.49
CA MET A 65 16.41 20.60 -24.82
C MET A 65 15.44 21.74 -25.02
N MET A 66 15.89 22.78 -25.70
CA MET A 66 15.09 23.95 -26.02
C MET A 66 15.16 24.19 -27.53
N LEU A 67 13.99 24.34 -28.13
CA LEU A 67 13.78 25.00 -29.41
C LEU A 67 13.22 26.38 -29.09
N ASP A 68 14.04 27.42 -29.22
CA ASP A 68 13.62 28.77 -28.89
C ASP A 68 12.69 29.37 -29.97
N ARG A 69 12.13 30.55 -29.67
CA ARG A 69 11.27 31.32 -30.57
C ARG A 69 11.92 31.73 -31.90
N PHE A 70 13.24 31.61 -32.03
CA PHE A 70 14.00 31.92 -33.23
C PHE A 70 14.42 30.64 -34.00
N ASN A 71 13.84 29.49 -33.65
CA ASN A 71 14.14 28.17 -34.21
C ASN A 71 15.60 27.70 -33.97
N ILE A 72 16.25 28.23 -32.94
CA ILE A 72 17.57 27.80 -32.50
C ILE A 72 17.38 26.66 -31.51
N ARG A 73 18.20 25.62 -31.63
CA ARG A 73 18.13 24.43 -30.79
C ARG A 73 19.36 24.34 -29.92
N CYS A 74 19.17 24.10 -28.63
CA CYS A 74 20.26 23.86 -27.70
C CYS A 74 19.88 22.80 -26.67
N LEU A 75 20.90 22.10 -26.21
CA LEU A 75 20.88 21.29 -25.01
C LEU A 75 21.38 22.15 -23.86
N VAL A 76 20.59 22.23 -22.80
CA VAL A 76 20.92 22.91 -21.56
C VAL A 76 21.10 21.84 -20.48
N THR A 77 22.31 21.74 -19.94
CA THR A 77 22.64 20.90 -18.78
C THR A 77 23.23 21.77 -17.67
N PRO A 78 23.33 21.24 -16.43
CA PRO A 78 24.02 21.95 -15.34
C PRO A 78 25.48 22.30 -15.69
N GLU A 79 26.13 21.52 -16.57
CA GLU A 79 27.55 21.69 -16.91
C GLU A 79 27.79 22.55 -18.15
N ALA A 80 26.88 22.52 -19.14
CA ALA A 80 27.10 23.17 -20.43
C ALA A 80 25.80 23.54 -21.17
N VAL A 81 25.88 24.59 -22.00
CA VAL A 81 24.88 24.91 -23.01
C VAL A 81 25.48 24.66 -24.39
N VAL A 82 24.89 23.72 -25.15
CA VAL A 82 25.46 23.27 -26.42
C VAL A 82 24.42 23.38 -27.53
N PRO A 83 24.71 24.03 -28.67
CA PRO A 83 23.82 24.04 -29.82
C PRO A 83 23.69 22.63 -30.41
N VAL A 84 22.48 22.24 -30.81
CA VAL A 84 22.20 20.87 -31.30
C VAL A 84 21.57 20.87 -32.69
N SER A 85 21.84 19.81 -33.45
CA SER A 85 21.21 19.61 -34.76
C SER A 85 19.74 19.20 -34.62
N GLN A 86 18.96 19.40 -35.68
CA GLN A 86 17.56 18.96 -35.71
C GLN A 86 17.40 17.45 -35.52
N LYS A 87 18.31 16.66 -36.10
CA LYS A 87 18.32 15.20 -35.91
C LYS A 87 18.53 14.84 -34.44
N ALA A 88 19.54 15.44 -33.81
CA ALA A 88 19.82 15.22 -32.39
C ALA A 88 18.65 15.63 -31.50
N PHE A 89 17.94 16.71 -31.84
CA PHE A 89 16.76 17.16 -31.10
C PHE A 89 15.60 16.16 -31.16
N ASN A 90 15.28 15.67 -32.36
CA ASN A 90 14.19 14.73 -32.54
C ASN A 90 14.46 13.35 -31.92
N GLU A 91 15.71 12.88 -31.97
CA GLU A 91 16.10 11.58 -31.40
C GLU A 91 16.38 11.65 -29.88
N TRP A 92 16.39 12.84 -29.28
CA TRP A 92 16.78 13.01 -27.88
C TRP A 92 15.78 12.41 -26.90
N SER A 93 14.49 12.45 -27.22
CA SER A 93 13.43 11.84 -26.41
C SER A 93 13.45 10.32 -26.45
N ASP A 94 14.12 9.71 -27.43
CA ASP A 94 14.15 8.27 -27.68
C ASP A 94 15.20 7.58 -26.79
N ASN A 95 15.07 7.75 -25.47
CA ASN A 95 15.96 7.14 -24.50
C ASN A 95 15.17 6.47 -23.37
N SER A 96 15.27 5.15 -23.27
CA SER A 96 14.55 4.34 -22.28
C SER A 96 14.97 4.57 -20.83
N ASN A 97 16.11 5.22 -20.60
CA ASN A 97 16.59 5.52 -19.25
C ASN A 97 15.98 6.82 -18.68
N TYR A 98 15.29 7.58 -19.52
CA TYR A 98 14.70 8.87 -19.18
C TYR A 98 13.21 8.88 -19.47
N THR A 99 12.52 9.73 -18.72
CA THR A 99 11.16 10.14 -18.99
C THR A 99 11.23 11.58 -19.48
N THR A 100 10.68 11.83 -20.68
CA THR A 100 10.78 13.13 -21.35
C THR A 100 9.41 13.78 -21.45
N GLN A 101 9.36 15.07 -21.18
CA GLN A 101 8.16 15.90 -21.26
C GLN A 101 8.36 17.04 -22.23
N SER A 102 7.34 17.36 -23.02
CA SER A 102 7.36 18.47 -23.96
C SER A 102 6.47 19.59 -23.47
N PHE A 103 6.97 20.82 -23.46
CA PHE A 103 6.20 21.99 -23.09
C PHE A 103 6.30 23.01 -24.22
N ASP A 104 5.16 23.41 -24.78
CA ASP A 104 5.08 24.46 -25.77
C ASP A 104 4.62 25.76 -25.08
N ILE A 105 5.59 26.60 -24.71
CA ILE A 105 5.38 27.83 -23.91
C ILE A 105 6.09 28.99 -24.61
N ASN A 106 5.43 30.15 -24.72
CA ASN A 106 6.02 31.38 -25.29
C ASN A 106 6.64 31.22 -26.70
N ASN A 107 6.03 30.40 -27.57
CA ASN A 107 6.55 30.02 -28.89
C ASN A 107 7.90 29.30 -28.87
N ALA A 108 8.28 28.72 -27.73
CA ALA A 108 9.41 27.81 -27.60
C ALA A 108 8.89 26.41 -27.24
N THR A 109 9.56 25.38 -27.77
CA THR A 109 9.30 23.98 -27.40
C THR A 109 10.43 23.51 -26.50
N ILE A 110 10.11 23.11 -25.30
CA ILE A 110 11.08 22.73 -24.28
C ILE A 110 10.83 21.28 -23.90
N LEU A 111 11.83 20.45 -24.17
CA LEU A 111 11.85 19.06 -23.79
C LEU A 111 12.63 18.93 -22.50
N VAL A 112 11.99 18.50 -21.42
CA VAL A 112 12.65 18.29 -20.12
C VAL A 112 12.77 16.80 -19.87
N ARG A 113 13.96 16.33 -19.48
CA ARG A 113 14.16 14.91 -19.14
C ARG A 113 14.47 14.71 -17.66
N VAL A 114 13.86 13.66 -17.11
CA VAL A 114 14.09 13.18 -15.74
C VAL A 114 14.56 11.73 -15.81
N LYS A 115 15.58 11.40 -15.02
CA LYS A 115 16.10 10.02 -14.97
C LYS A 115 15.11 9.09 -14.31
N ASN A 116 14.84 7.95 -14.94
CA ASN A 116 13.83 6.98 -14.47
C ASN A 116 14.11 6.47 -13.06
N ILE A 117 15.39 6.29 -12.69
CA ILE A 117 15.77 5.85 -11.34
C ILE A 117 15.40 6.88 -10.26
N ASN A 118 15.47 8.18 -10.57
CA ASN A 118 15.12 9.23 -9.62
C ASN A 118 13.59 9.29 -9.42
N LEU A 119 12.82 9.12 -10.50
CA LEU A 119 11.37 8.97 -10.44
C LEU A 119 10.97 7.73 -9.65
N GLN A 120 11.60 6.59 -9.93
CA GLN A 120 11.36 5.36 -9.20
C GLN A 120 11.64 5.52 -7.72
N ASN A 121 12.83 6.01 -7.33
CA ASN A 121 13.20 6.17 -5.92
C ASN A 121 12.24 7.09 -5.16
N ASN A 122 11.71 8.12 -5.81
CA ASN A 122 10.78 9.06 -5.19
C ASN A 122 9.39 8.42 -4.95
N VAL A 123 8.95 7.54 -5.86
CA VAL A 123 7.62 6.91 -5.80
C VAL A 123 7.63 5.55 -5.08
N GLU A 124 8.75 4.83 -5.09
CA GLU A 124 8.86 3.45 -4.58
C GLU A 124 8.54 3.35 -3.09
N SER A 125 8.90 4.35 -2.29
CA SER A 125 8.56 4.40 -0.86
C SER A 125 7.05 4.46 -0.58
N HIS A 126 6.26 4.89 -1.56
CA HIS A 126 4.81 4.99 -1.48
C HIS A 126 4.09 3.79 -2.13
N ILE A 127 4.81 2.94 -2.86
CA ILE A 127 4.30 1.70 -3.45
C ILE A 127 4.41 0.58 -2.42
N SER A 128 3.32 -0.16 -2.22
CA SER A 128 3.26 -1.30 -1.30
C SER A 128 2.55 -2.47 -1.95
N ARG A 129 3.16 -3.66 -1.87
CA ARG A 129 2.55 -4.91 -2.37
C ARG A 129 1.17 -5.18 -1.80
N PHE A 130 0.84 -4.62 -0.63
CA PHE A 130 -0.46 -4.82 0.03
C PHE A 130 -1.53 -3.84 -0.42
N PHE A 131 -1.17 -2.64 -0.89
CA PHE A 131 -2.11 -1.55 -1.19
C PHE A 131 -1.95 -1.12 -2.65
N LEU A 132 -1.04 -0.18 -2.92
CA LEU A 132 -0.71 0.32 -4.25
C LEU A 132 0.41 -0.52 -4.86
N SER A 133 0.12 -1.33 -5.86
CA SER A 133 1.09 -2.26 -6.44
C SER A 133 2.03 -1.61 -7.44
N GLY A 134 1.57 -0.57 -8.14
CA GLY A 134 2.37 0.11 -9.14
C GLY A 134 1.68 1.33 -9.73
N MET A 135 2.45 2.07 -10.53
CA MET A 135 2.04 3.28 -11.21
C MET A 135 2.56 3.24 -12.65
N LYS A 136 1.76 3.72 -13.60
CA LYS A 136 2.18 3.98 -14.96
C LYS A 136 2.01 5.46 -15.27
N LEU A 137 3.10 6.11 -15.64
CA LEU A 137 3.13 7.49 -16.08
C LEU A 137 3.11 7.53 -17.61
N TYR A 138 2.13 8.20 -18.18
CA TYR A 138 2.08 8.53 -19.59
C TYR A 138 2.42 10.00 -19.76
N THR A 139 3.52 10.29 -20.44
CA THR A 139 3.89 11.65 -20.80
C THR A 139 3.17 12.09 -22.07
N ASN A 140 3.16 13.38 -22.31
CA ASN A 140 2.64 13.98 -23.54
C ASN A 140 3.52 13.71 -24.78
N THR A 141 4.73 13.19 -24.61
CA THR A 141 5.60 12.73 -25.70
C THR A 141 5.27 11.32 -26.19
N GLY A 142 4.28 10.66 -25.58
CA GLY A 142 3.88 9.29 -25.90
C GLY A 142 4.75 8.21 -25.24
N THR A 143 5.75 8.61 -24.43
CA THR A 143 6.53 7.68 -23.63
C THR A 143 5.73 7.24 -22.39
N SER A 144 5.84 5.96 -22.03
CA SER A 144 5.23 5.44 -20.81
C SER A 144 6.29 4.86 -19.89
N PHE A 145 6.30 5.31 -18.64
CA PHE A 145 7.20 4.82 -17.60
C PHE A 145 6.39 4.05 -16.55
N GLU A 146 6.86 2.84 -16.20
CA GLU A 146 6.19 1.95 -15.26
C GLU A 146 7.01 1.82 -13.98
N ILE A 147 6.36 1.97 -12.84
CA ILE A 147 6.96 1.89 -11.51
C ILE A 147 6.24 0.81 -10.72
N GLY A 148 6.99 -0.14 -10.17
CA GLY A 148 6.43 -1.27 -9.42
C GLY A 148 5.72 -2.27 -10.31
N ASN A 149 4.62 -2.85 -9.82
CA ASN A 149 3.83 -3.86 -10.53
C ASN A 149 2.54 -3.26 -11.11
N THR A 150 2.57 -3.05 -12.42
CA THR A 150 1.48 -2.53 -13.28
C THR A 150 0.58 -3.62 -13.86
N ASN A 151 0.90 -4.91 -13.66
CA ASN A 151 0.03 -6.03 -14.05
C ASN A 151 -1.18 -6.23 -13.10
N GLY A 152 -1.36 -5.32 -12.15
CA GLY A 152 -2.46 -5.32 -11.20
C GLY A 152 -3.79 -4.87 -11.80
N GLN A 153 -4.81 -4.80 -10.95
CA GLN A 153 -6.09 -4.20 -11.32
C GLN A 153 -5.95 -2.68 -11.36
N TYR A 154 -6.53 -2.06 -12.38
CA TYR A 154 -6.67 -0.62 -12.46
C TYR A 154 -7.46 -0.10 -11.25
N PHE A 155 -6.95 0.95 -10.62
CA PHE A 155 -7.57 1.57 -9.44
C PHE A 155 -8.07 2.98 -9.72
N HIS A 156 -7.16 3.86 -10.14
CA HIS A 156 -7.44 5.27 -10.33
C HIS A 156 -6.51 5.85 -11.39
N TYR A 157 -6.93 6.91 -12.07
CA TYR A 157 -6.04 7.73 -12.89
C TYR A 157 -6.22 9.19 -12.51
N GLN A 158 -5.16 9.96 -12.70
CA GLN A 158 -5.19 11.40 -12.60
C GLN A 158 -4.60 11.99 -13.88
N ILE A 159 -5.30 12.97 -14.44
CA ILE A 159 -4.80 13.79 -15.54
C ILE A 159 -4.39 15.12 -14.92
N LYS A 160 -3.18 15.57 -15.25
CA LYS A 160 -2.62 16.83 -14.79
C LYS A 160 -2.72 17.87 -15.90
N ASP A 161 -2.78 19.15 -15.53
CA ASP A 161 -2.96 20.25 -16.48
C ASP A 161 -1.80 20.36 -17.48
N THR A 162 -0.63 19.85 -17.10
CA THR A 162 0.57 19.71 -17.94
C THR A 162 0.46 18.59 -19.00
N GLY A 163 -0.68 17.91 -19.09
CA GLY A 163 -0.99 16.94 -20.14
C GLY A 163 -0.48 15.52 -19.92
N TYR A 164 0.18 15.24 -18.79
CA TYR A 164 0.58 13.89 -18.43
C TYR A 164 -0.53 13.17 -17.63
N LYS A 165 -0.56 11.83 -17.76
CA LYS A 165 -1.54 10.97 -17.13
C LYS A 165 -0.84 9.96 -16.22
N GLU A 166 -1.22 9.97 -14.95
CA GLU A 166 -0.81 8.97 -13.97
C GLU A 166 -1.90 7.91 -13.86
N VAL A 167 -1.51 6.63 -13.91
CA VAL A 167 -2.42 5.50 -13.73
C VAL A 167 -1.90 4.64 -12.59
N TYR A 168 -2.77 4.39 -11.62
CA TYR A 168 -2.46 3.69 -10.39
C TYR A 168 -3.07 2.29 -10.40
N TYR A 169 -2.28 1.30 -9.98
CA TYR A 169 -2.64 -0.11 -9.97
C TYR A 169 -2.58 -0.68 -8.56
N ILE A 170 -3.48 -1.60 -8.27
CA ILE A 170 -3.55 -2.35 -7.02
C ILE A 170 -3.45 -3.85 -7.29
N SER A 171 -2.86 -4.60 -6.36
CA SER A 171 -2.75 -6.06 -6.47
C SER A 171 -3.50 -6.76 -5.35
N GLY A 172 -4.40 -7.67 -5.72
CA GLY A 172 -5.10 -8.55 -4.80
C GLY A 172 -5.87 -7.86 -3.66
N PRO A 173 -6.72 -6.83 -3.92
CA PRO A 173 -7.41 -6.08 -2.86
C PRO A 173 -8.22 -6.98 -1.92
N PHE A 174 -8.90 -7.99 -2.45
CA PHE A 174 -9.66 -8.94 -1.62
C PHE A 174 -8.76 -9.70 -0.63
N LYS A 175 -7.58 -10.15 -1.06
CA LYS A 175 -6.64 -10.86 -0.18
C LYS A 175 -6.16 -9.93 0.94
N SER A 176 -5.80 -8.69 0.60
CA SER A 176 -5.36 -7.68 1.57
C SER A 176 -6.46 -7.34 2.59
N ILE A 177 -7.70 -7.12 2.13
CA ILE A 177 -8.84 -6.82 3.00
C ILE A 177 -9.15 -8.00 3.93
N ILE A 178 -9.14 -9.24 3.42
CA ILE A 178 -9.38 -10.44 4.23
C ILE A 178 -8.30 -10.60 5.30
N LEU A 179 -7.02 -10.43 4.93
CA LEU A 179 -5.90 -10.58 5.86
C LEU A 179 -5.93 -9.49 6.95
N LEU A 180 -6.23 -8.25 6.57
CA LEU A 180 -6.41 -7.14 7.50
C LEU A 180 -7.61 -7.41 8.44
N SER A 181 -8.73 -7.89 7.90
CA SER A 181 -9.92 -8.24 8.68
C SER A 181 -9.64 -9.35 9.68
N LEU A 182 -8.90 -10.38 9.27
CA LEU A 182 -8.50 -11.48 10.15
C LEU A 182 -7.58 -10.99 11.26
N PHE A 183 -6.62 -10.12 10.95
CA PHE A 183 -5.75 -9.49 11.94
C PHE A 183 -6.54 -8.70 12.98
N PHE A 184 -7.48 -7.84 12.55
CA PHE A 184 -8.35 -7.10 13.48
C PHE A 184 -9.25 -8.03 14.30
N LEU A 185 -9.78 -9.10 13.71
CA LEU A 185 -10.58 -10.08 14.45
C LEU A 185 -9.76 -10.76 15.54
N VAL A 186 -8.51 -11.12 15.26
CA VAL A 186 -7.59 -11.71 16.25
C VAL A 186 -7.35 -10.74 17.39
N ILE A 187 -7.09 -9.46 17.10
CA ILE A 187 -6.89 -8.43 18.14
C ILE A 187 -8.16 -8.25 18.98
N LEU A 188 -9.32 -8.07 18.33
CA LEU A 188 -10.59 -7.82 19.02
C LEU A 188 -11.02 -9.01 19.89
N ARG A 189 -10.75 -10.24 19.44
CA ARG A 189 -11.15 -11.47 20.13
C ARG A 189 -10.00 -12.17 20.83
N HIS A 190 -8.86 -11.52 21.05
CA HIS A 190 -7.67 -12.17 21.59
C HIS A 190 -7.93 -12.90 22.93
N ARG A 191 -8.70 -12.30 23.85
CA ARG A 191 -9.04 -12.94 25.14
C ARG A 191 -9.88 -14.19 24.97
N SER A 192 -10.87 -14.15 24.07
CA SER A 192 -11.75 -15.28 23.78
C SER A 192 -11.01 -16.39 23.04
N LEU A 193 -10.14 -16.04 22.08
CA LEU A 193 -9.24 -16.98 21.41
C LEU A 193 -8.29 -17.65 22.40
N GLN A 194 -7.70 -16.87 23.31
CA GLN A 194 -6.81 -17.39 24.35
C GLN A 194 -7.56 -18.34 25.30
N ALA A 195 -8.78 -17.98 25.73
CA ALA A 195 -9.63 -18.84 26.55
C ALA A 195 -9.98 -20.14 25.82
N PHE A 196 -10.32 -20.07 24.53
CA PHE A 196 -10.61 -21.24 23.69
C PHE A 196 -9.39 -22.14 23.52
N ILE A 197 -8.21 -21.59 23.23
CA ILE A 197 -6.96 -22.35 23.14
C ILE A 197 -6.65 -23.03 24.48
N THR A 198 -6.79 -22.30 25.58
CA THR A 198 -6.60 -22.85 26.94
C THR A 198 -7.58 -24.00 27.21
N TYR A 199 -8.82 -23.87 26.78
CA TYR A 199 -9.83 -24.92 26.86
C TYR A 199 -9.46 -26.16 26.01
N LEU A 200 -8.99 -25.98 24.76
CA LEU A 200 -8.54 -27.08 23.91
C LEU A 200 -7.35 -27.84 24.50
N PHE A 201 -6.45 -27.16 25.20
CA PHE A 201 -5.38 -27.83 25.94
C PHE A 201 -5.93 -28.59 27.15
N ALA A 202 -6.83 -27.97 27.92
CA ALA A 202 -7.41 -28.57 29.11
C ALA A 202 -8.24 -29.82 28.80
N ILE A 203 -8.96 -29.85 27.67
CA ILE A 203 -9.80 -30.99 27.30
C ILE A 203 -8.98 -32.22 26.86
N ARG A 204 -7.72 -32.05 26.46
CA ARG A 204 -6.85 -33.19 26.11
C ARG A 204 -6.53 -34.08 27.31
N GLU A 205 -6.48 -33.53 28.51
CA GLU A 205 -6.22 -34.26 29.77
C GLU A 205 -7.47 -34.37 30.66
N PHE A 206 -8.65 -34.17 30.06
CA PHE A 206 -9.93 -34.23 30.76
C PHE A 206 -10.35 -35.67 31.05
N HIS A 207 -10.93 -35.90 32.23
CA HIS A 207 -11.60 -37.15 32.55
C HIS A 207 -12.89 -36.91 33.34
N ILE A 208 -13.81 -37.86 33.23
CA ILE A 208 -15.10 -37.84 33.93
C ILE A 208 -15.00 -38.78 35.13
N LYS A 209 -15.29 -38.26 36.32
CA LYS A 209 -15.43 -39.06 37.53
C LYS A 209 -16.91 -39.16 37.88
N LEU A 210 -17.43 -40.38 37.98
CA LEU A 210 -18.79 -40.63 38.44
C LEU A 210 -18.79 -40.79 39.95
N GLU A 211 -19.49 -39.91 40.66
CA GLU A 211 -19.66 -40.00 42.12
C GLU A 211 -21.07 -40.51 42.44
N PRO A 212 -21.20 -41.66 43.14
CA PRO A 212 -22.50 -42.21 43.51
C PRO A 212 -23.16 -41.38 44.60
N ILE A 213 -24.44 -41.07 44.43
CA ILE A 213 -25.27 -40.39 45.43
C ILE A 213 -26.20 -41.42 46.09
N TYR A 214 -26.02 -41.58 47.40
CA TYR A 214 -26.73 -42.58 48.19
C TYR A 214 -27.95 -41.98 48.90
N ASN A 215 -28.98 -42.81 49.06
CA ASN A 215 -30.07 -42.51 49.97
C ASN A 215 -29.58 -42.65 51.42
N THR A 216 -29.69 -41.59 52.22
CA THR A 216 -29.26 -41.60 53.63
C THR A 216 -30.07 -42.55 54.51
N SER A 217 -31.28 -42.93 54.11
CA SER A 217 -32.12 -43.86 54.89
C SER A 217 -31.93 -45.33 54.51
N THR A 218 -31.76 -45.64 53.22
CA THR A 218 -31.66 -47.03 52.73
C THR A 218 -30.25 -47.45 52.34
N GLN A 219 -29.28 -46.51 52.31
CA GLN A 219 -27.92 -46.69 51.77
C GLN A 219 -27.86 -47.23 50.34
N GLN A 220 -28.97 -47.19 49.60
CA GLN A 220 -29.02 -47.59 48.21
C GLN A 220 -28.58 -46.45 47.30
N ASN A 221 -27.90 -46.79 46.21
CA ASN A 221 -27.49 -45.82 45.19
C ASN A 221 -28.72 -45.30 44.43
N ILE A 222 -28.87 -43.98 44.36
CA ILE A 222 -29.99 -43.32 43.67
C ILE A 222 -29.58 -43.01 42.22
N HIS A 223 -28.44 -42.36 42.03
CA HIS A 223 -27.89 -41.97 40.74
C HIS A 223 -26.41 -41.61 40.86
N TYR A 224 -25.73 -41.46 39.72
CA TYR A 224 -24.35 -41.00 39.66
C TYR A 224 -24.29 -39.54 39.21
N GLU A 225 -23.52 -38.72 39.91
CA GLU A 225 -23.17 -37.37 39.48
C GLU A 225 -21.87 -37.43 38.65
N ALA A 226 -21.92 -36.84 37.46
CA ALA A 226 -20.76 -36.79 36.57
C ALA A 226 -19.93 -35.54 36.81
N LEU A 227 -18.76 -35.71 37.43
CA LEU A 227 -17.83 -34.63 37.72
C LEU A 227 -16.76 -34.51 36.64
N SER A 228 -16.69 -33.31 36.08
CA SER A 228 -15.69 -32.92 35.09
C SER A 228 -14.36 -32.58 35.76
N ARG A 229 -13.33 -33.40 35.53
CA ARG A 229 -11.99 -33.19 36.11
C ARG A 229 -11.02 -32.68 35.07
N PHE A 230 -10.49 -31.49 35.32
CA PHE A 230 -9.48 -30.83 34.48
C PHE A 230 -8.14 -30.75 35.22
N LYS A 231 -7.04 -30.98 34.49
CA LYS A 231 -5.68 -30.82 35.00
C LYS A 231 -5.20 -29.37 34.81
N VAL A 232 -5.79 -28.46 35.59
CA VAL A 232 -5.51 -27.01 35.55
C VAL A 232 -5.10 -26.50 36.92
N LYS A 233 -4.26 -25.44 36.98
CA LYS A 233 -3.75 -24.88 38.25
C LYS A 233 -4.86 -24.34 39.17
N ASN A 234 -5.95 -23.82 38.61
CA ASN A 234 -7.09 -23.30 39.37
C ASN A 234 -8.39 -23.61 38.62
N THR A 235 -9.16 -24.57 39.14
CA THR A 235 -10.39 -25.07 38.51
C THR A 235 -11.51 -24.04 38.50
N GLN A 236 -11.68 -23.27 39.58
CA GLN A 236 -12.76 -22.28 39.66
C GLN A 236 -12.55 -21.13 38.67
N ARG A 237 -11.33 -20.58 38.60
CA ARG A 237 -10.99 -19.55 37.62
C ARG A 237 -11.12 -20.06 36.18
N PHE A 238 -10.81 -21.34 35.95
CA PHE A 238 -11.00 -21.97 34.66
C PHE A 238 -12.49 -22.04 34.27
N ILE A 239 -13.36 -22.47 35.18
CA ILE A 239 -14.82 -22.49 34.97
C ILE A 239 -15.38 -21.08 34.72
N GLU A 240 -14.98 -20.09 35.50
CA GLU A 240 -15.35 -18.67 35.28
C GLU A 240 -14.90 -18.17 33.91
N THR A 241 -13.72 -18.60 33.44
CA THR A 241 -13.22 -18.30 32.09
C THR A 241 -14.06 -18.98 31.01
N LEU A 242 -14.52 -20.21 31.23
CA LEU A 242 -15.42 -20.90 30.30
C LEU A 242 -16.79 -20.22 30.22
N ILE A 243 -17.35 -19.81 31.36
CA ILE A 243 -18.64 -19.11 31.43
C ILE A 243 -18.55 -17.77 30.70
N SER A 244 -17.57 -16.95 31.06
CA SER A 244 -17.40 -15.59 30.48
C SER A 244 -17.13 -15.60 28.97
N ASN A 245 -16.65 -16.71 28.41
CA ASN A 245 -16.38 -16.85 26.98
C ASN A 245 -17.40 -17.75 26.24
N GLY A 246 -18.49 -18.15 26.90
CA GLY A 246 -19.55 -18.96 26.28
C GLY A 246 -19.15 -20.40 25.93
N LEU A 247 -18.05 -20.90 26.52
CA LEU A 247 -17.54 -22.25 26.26
C LEU A 247 -18.16 -23.31 27.18
N LEU A 248 -18.83 -22.92 28.26
CA LEU A 248 -19.46 -23.84 29.21
C LEU A 248 -20.48 -24.75 28.51
N LEU A 249 -21.36 -24.17 27.69
CA LEU A 249 -22.42 -24.92 27.01
C LEU A 249 -21.84 -25.97 26.04
N ILE A 250 -20.77 -25.62 25.32
CA ILE A 250 -20.04 -26.54 24.44
C ILE A 250 -19.46 -27.69 25.26
N HIS A 251 -18.85 -27.38 26.40
CA HIS A 251 -18.31 -28.38 27.30
C HIS A 251 -19.39 -29.33 27.83
N THR A 252 -20.52 -28.79 28.31
CA THR A 252 -21.63 -29.60 28.83
C THR A 252 -22.19 -30.55 27.77
N ILE A 253 -22.41 -30.08 26.53
CA ILE A 253 -22.86 -30.96 25.43
C ILE A 253 -21.85 -32.07 25.15
N LEU A 254 -20.55 -31.75 25.19
CA LEU A 254 -19.50 -32.73 24.97
C LEU A 254 -19.48 -33.79 26.08
N VAL A 255 -19.65 -33.38 27.35
CA VAL A 255 -19.74 -34.29 28.49
C VAL A 255 -20.97 -35.20 28.38
N ILE A 256 -22.15 -34.66 28.03
CA ILE A 256 -23.36 -35.46 27.82
C ILE A 256 -23.11 -36.52 26.75
N ARG A 257 -22.52 -36.16 25.62
CA ARG A 257 -22.15 -37.09 24.53
C ARG A 257 -21.05 -38.08 24.87
N ALA A 258 -20.26 -37.82 25.91
CA ALA A 258 -19.21 -38.74 26.35
C ALA A 258 -19.74 -39.79 27.35
N ILE A 259 -20.87 -39.50 28.01
CA ILE A 259 -21.50 -40.37 29.00
C ILE A 259 -22.60 -41.24 28.38
N TYR A 260 -23.38 -40.69 27.44
CA TYR A 260 -24.36 -41.40 26.62
C TYR A 260 -23.73 -42.08 25.41
#